data_AF-A0A933UHC4-F1
#
_entry.id   AF-A0A933UHC4-F1
#
_cell.length_a   1.000
_cell.length_b   1.000
_cell.length_c   1.000
_cell.angle_alpha   90.00
_cell.angle_beta   90.00
_cell.angle_gamma   90.00
#
_symmetry.space_group_name_H-M   'P 1'
#
loop_
_entity.id
_entity.type
_entity.pdbx_description
1 polymer ?
#
loop_
_entity_poly.entity_id
_entity_poly.type
_entity_poly.pdbx_seq_one_letter_code
_entity_poly.pdbx_strand_id
1 'polypeptide(L)'
;MVLLDGGLRAPAHYSNQKTIIKGDEKELSIALASIVAKVARDKKMIALAKKFPAYGFEKHKGYGTRAHYEAIKKHGATKHHRKSFLKNVVK
;
A
#
# COMPACT_ATOMS: atom_id res chain seq x y z
N MET A 1 19.69 13.47 8.84
CA MET A 1 18.44 13.35 9.61
C MET A 1 17.39 12.65 8.75
N VAL A 2 16.72 11.63 9.26
CA VAL A 2 15.63 10.93 8.58
C VAL A 2 14.29 11.50 9.06
N LEU A 3 13.49 12.01 8.14
CA LEU A 3 12.16 12.53 8.44
C LEU A 3 11.10 11.50 8.05
N LEU A 4 10.17 11.23 8.95
CA LEU A 4 9.19 10.16 8.84
C LEU A 4 7.77 10.71 9.00
N ASP A 5 6.84 10.23 8.18
CA ASP A 5 5.44 10.63 8.24
C ASP A 5 4.62 9.85 9.27
N GLY A 6 3.67 10.54 9.90
CA GLY A 6 2.60 9.94 10.70
C GLY A 6 3.13 9.09 11.85
N GLY A 7 2.91 7.78 11.78
CA GLY A 7 3.34 6.81 12.79
C GLY A 7 4.61 6.03 12.44
N LEU A 8 5.29 6.39 11.34
CA LEU A 8 6.44 5.63 10.86
C LEU A 8 7.66 5.79 11.78
N ARG A 9 8.43 4.71 11.90
CA ARG A 9 9.69 4.64 12.65
C ARG A 9 10.75 3.95 11.79
N ALA A 10 11.93 4.53 11.72
CA ALA A 10 13.08 3.88 11.09
C ALA A 10 13.74 2.91 12.09
N PRO A 11 14.47 1.89 11.60
CA PRO A 11 15.26 1.00 12.46
C PRO A 11 16.17 1.77 13.43
N ALA A 12 16.49 1.16 14.58
CA ALA A 12 17.22 1.80 15.67
C ALA A 12 18.62 2.33 15.29
N HIS A 13 19.25 1.77 14.25
CA HIS A 13 20.56 2.24 13.78
C HIS A 13 20.50 3.61 13.08
N TYR A 14 19.32 4.09 12.68
CA TYR A 14 19.12 5.49 12.28
C TYR A 14 18.97 6.35 13.53
N SER A 15 20.10 6.71 14.14
CA SER A 15 20.17 7.47 15.39
C SER A 15 19.61 8.89 15.27
N ASN A 16 19.65 9.49 14.08
CA ASN A 16 19.13 10.83 13.80
C ASN A 16 17.85 10.74 12.96
N GLN A 17 16.73 10.41 13.60
CA GLN A 17 15.39 10.31 12.99
C GLN A 17 14.33 11.12 13.75
N LYS A 18 13.35 11.65 13.02
CA LYS A 18 12.21 12.39 13.58
C LYS A 18 10.92 12.01 12.86
N THR A 19 9.89 11.67 13.63
CA THR A 19 8.54 11.39 13.14
C THR A 19 7.66 12.63 13.28
N ILE A 20 6.90 12.95 12.25
CA ILE A 20 6.06 14.15 12.16
C ILE A 20 4.64 13.74 11.76
N ILE A 21 3.66 14.09 12.59
CA ILE A 21 2.24 13.86 12.27
C ILE A 21 1.83 14.74 11.09
N LYS A 22 1.30 14.11 10.03
CA LYS A 22 1.00 14.74 8.74
C LYS A 22 2.23 15.45 8.17
N GLY A 23 3.34 14.72 8.14
CA GLY A 23 4.62 15.23 7.68
C GLY A 23 4.63 15.51 6.19
N ASP A 24 3.83 14.80 5.40
CA ASP A 24 3.64 15.05 3.98
C ASP A 24 2.99 16.42 3.68
N GLU A 25 2.17 16.95 4.59
CA GLU A 25 1.59 18.30 4.50
C GLU A 25 2.56 19.40 4.98
N LYS A 26 3.64 19.06 5.68
CA LYS A 26 4.50 20.02 6.43
C LYS A 26 5.94 20.07 5.96
N GLU A 27 6.47 18.97 5.45
CA GLU A 27 7.87 18.81 5.07
C GLU A 27 7.97 18.40 3.61
N LEU A 28 8.64 19.22 2.81
CA LEU A 28 8.76 19.01 1.36
C LEU A 28 9.43 17.66 1.02
N SER A 29 10.42 17.25 1.81
CA SER A 29 11.11 15.96 1.61
C SER A 29 10.16 14.76 1.83
N ILE A 30 9.26 14.84 2.82
CA ILE A 30 8.25 13.82 3.07
C ILE A 30 7.20 13.82 1.95
N ALA A 31 6.76 15.00 1.50
CA ALA A 31 5.82 15.14 0.39
C ALA A 31 6.38 14.52 -0.91
N LEU A 32 7.64 14.78 -1.25
CA LEU A 32 8.28 14.19 -2.43
C LEU A 32 8.40 12.66 -2.29
N ALA A 33 8.77 12.17 -1.10
CA ALA A 33 8.84 10.74 -0.83
C ALA A 33 7.47 10.05 -0.98
N SER A 34 6.38 10.69 -0.53
CA SER A 34 5.02 10.13 -0.63
C SER A 34 4.56 10.01 -2.08
N ILE A 35 4.87 11.00 -2.93
CA ILE A 35 4.61 10.97 -4.38
C ILE A 35 5.35 9.80 -5.04
N VAL A 36 6.65 9.67 -4.80
CA VAL A 36 7.46 8.58 -5.36
C VAL A 36 6.90 7.22 -4.93
N ALA A 37 6.60 7.06 -3.64
CA ALA A 37 6.03 5.82 -3.10
C ALA A 37 4.68 5.48 -3.75
N LYS A 38 3.79 6.47 -3.91
CA LYS A 38 2.47 6.28 -4.53
C LYS A 38 2.58 5.88 -5.99
N VAL A 39 3.37 6.60 -6.78
CA VAL A 39 3.54 6.31 -8.22
C VAL A 39 4.16 4.91 -8.42
N ALA A 40 5.18 4.56 -7.65
CA ALA A 40 5.79 3.23 -7.71
C ALA A 40 4.80 2.13 -7.33
N ARG A 41 4.00 2.34 -6.27
CA ARG A 41 2.97 1.39 -5.83
C ARG A 41 1.90 1.17 -6.89
N ASP A 42 1.44 2.23 -7.54
CA ASP A 42 0.38 2.15 -8.54
C ASP A 42 0.87 1.46 -9.82
N LYS A 43 2.09 1.75 -10.28
CA LYS A 43 2.74 1.02 -11.38
C LYS A 43 2.82 -0.48 -11.09
N LYS A 44 3.22 -0.86 -9.88
CA LYS A 44 3.26 -2.27 -9.45
C LYS A 44 1.88 -2.93 -9.51
N MET A 45 0.81 -2.23 -9.15
CA MET A 45 -0.55 -2.79 -9.19
C MET A 45 -1.08 -2.94 -10.61
N ILE A 46 -0.77 -2.02 -11.51
CA ILE A 46 -1.09 -2.16 -12.94
C ILE A 46 -0.34 -3.35 -13.55
N ALA A 47 0.94 -3.54 -13.22
CA ALA A 47 1.68 -4.72 -13.66
C ALA A 47 1.09 -6.01 -13.09
N LEU A 48 0.60 -5.97 -11.85
CA LEU A 48 -0.04 -7.11 -11.20
C LEU A 48 -1.39 -7.46 -11.85
N ALA A 49 -2.16 -6.46 -12.25
CA ALA A 49 -3.41 -6.66 -13.00
C ALA A 49 -3.20 -7.46 -14.28
N LYS A 50 -2.10 -7.24 -15.01
CA LYS A 50 -1.77 -8.03 -16.19
C LYS A 50 -1.58 -9.52 -15.88
N LYS A 51 -1.05 -9.85 -14.70
CA LYS A 51 -0.85 -11.24 -14.23
C LYS A 51 -2.10 -11.84 -13.60
N PHE A 52 -2.97 -11.00 -13.04
CA PHE A 52 -4.18 -11.38 -12.31
C PHE A 52 -5.38 -10.54 -12.80
N PRO A 53 -5.80 -10.70 -14.08
CA PRO A 53 -6.75 -9.79 -14.73
C PRO A 53 -8.14 -9.80 -14.08
N ALA A 54 -8.53 -10.91 -13.46
CA ALA A 54 -9.82 -11.07 -12.80
C ALA A 54 -9.98 -10.22 -11.51
N TYR A 55 -8.90 -9.65 -10.98
CA TYR A 55 -8.93 -8.98 -9.67
C TYR A 55 -9.12 -7.46 -9.75
N GLY A 56 -8.92 -6.82 -10.91
CA GLY A 56 -9.13 -5.37 -11.07
C GLY A 56 -8.09 -4.48 -10.36
N PHE A 57 -6.88 -5.00 -10.11
CA PHE A 57 -5.82 -4.30 -9.37
C PHE A 57 -5.42 -2.93 -9.96
N GLU A 58 -5.59 -2.74 -11.26
CA GLU A 58 -5.35 -1.49 -11.97
C GLU A 58 -6.34 -0.39 -11.58
N LYS A 59 -7.53 -0.73 -11.08
CA LYS A 59 -8.55 0.23 -10.64
C LYS A 59 -8.36 0.59 -9.16
N HIS A 60 -8.47 -0.40 -8.29
CA HIS A 60 -8.49 -0.16 -6.84
C HIS A 60 -7.14 -0.39 -6.16
N LYS A 61 -6.06 -0.69 -6.88
CA LYS A 61 -4.68 -0.79 -6.33
C LYS A 61 -4.53 -1.75 -5.13
N GLY A 62 -5.45 -2.70 -4.99
CA GLY A 62 -5.49 -3.65 -3.87
C GLY A 62 -6.23 -3.17 -2.62
N TYR A 63 -6.83 -1.98 -2.61
CA TYR A 63 -7.76 -1.56 -1.56
C TYR A 63 -8.99 -2.50 -1.53
N GLY A 64 -9.54 -2.71 -0.34
CA GLY A 64 -10.68 -3.60 -0.07
C GLY A 64 -12.02 -3.04 -0.54
N THR A 65 -12.14 -2.79 -1.85
CA THR A 65 -13.40 -2.38 -2.47
C THR A 65 -14.34 -3.56 -2.62
N ARG A 66 -15.65 -3.30 -2.81
CA ARG A 66 -16.64 -4.35 -3.06
C ARG A 66 -16.23 -5.27 -4.23
N ALA A 67 -15.84 -4.66 -5.36
CA ALA A 67 -15.38 -5.40 -6.54
C ALA A 67 -14.16 -6.29 -6.26
N HIS A 68 -13.22 -5.81 -5.42
CA HIS A 68 -12.05 -6.60 -5.05
C HIS A 68 -12.43 -7.80 -4.19
N TYR A 69 -13.33 -7.63 -3.22
CA TYR A 69 -13.80 -8.74 -2.41
C TYR A 69 -14.63 -9.76 -3.20
N GLU A 70 -15.43 -9.31 -4.17
CA GLU A 70 -16.14 -10.20 -5.10
C GLU A 70 -15.16 -11.04 -5.92
N ALA A 71 -14.09 -10.43 -6.45
CA ALA A 71 -13.05 -11.16 -7.16
C ALA A 71 -12.32 -12.18 -6.27
N ILE A 72 -12.00 -11.81 -5.02
CA ILE A 72 -11.38 -12.74 -4.05
C ILE A 72 -12.32 -13.91 -3.73
N LYS A 73 -13.62 -13.67 -3.55
CA LYS A 73 -14.61 -14.74 -3.32
C LYS A 73 -14.74 -15.68 -4.51
N LYS A 74 -14.70 -15.14 -5.73
CA LYS A 74 -14.86 -15.90 -6.97
C LYS A 74 -13.61 -16.68 -7.38
N HIS A 75 -12.42 -16.09 -7.19
CA HIS A 75 -11.16 -16.62 -7.72
C HIS A 75 -10.18 -17.07 -6.61
N GLY A 76 -10.52 -16.89 -5.34
CA GLY A 76 -9.66 -17.15 -4.21
C GLY A 76 -8.63 -16.05 -3.97
N ALA A 77 -7.91 -16.13 -2.84
CA ALA A 77 -6.84 -15.19 -2.51
C ALA A 77 -5.52 -15.60 -3.19
N THR A 78 -4.85 -14.64 -3.84
CA THR A 78 -3.49 -14.82 -4.39
C THR A 78 -2.41 -14.62 -3.33
N LYS A 79 -1.15 -14.99 -3.65
CA LYS A 79 0.03 -14.73 -2.81
C LYS A 79 0.28 -13.24 -2.49
N HIS A 80 -0.34 -12.32 -3.23
CA HIS A 80 -0.20 -10.88 -3.03
C HIS A 80 -1.21 -10.31 -2.04
N HIS A 81 -2.19 -11.12 -1.61
CA HIS A 81 -3.13 -10.73 -0.58
C HIS A 81 -2.55 -10.92 0.81
N ARG A 82 -2.87 -9.99 1.70
CA ARG A 82 -2.52 -10.08 3.12
C ARG A 82 -3.55 -10.94 3.82
N LYS A 83 -3.25 -12.23 4.02
CA LYS A 83 -4.18 -13.21 4.61
C LYS A 83 -4.77 -12.77 5.95
N SER A 84 -3.97 -12.09 6.79
CA SER A 84 -4.45 -11.57 8.09
C SER A 84 -5.60 -10.56 7.97
N PHE A 85 -5.77 -9.91 6.81
CA PHE A 85 -6.84 -8.94 6.53
C PHE A 85 -8.08 -9.59 5.89
N LEU A 86 -8.00 -10.86 5.48
CA LEU A 86 -9.07 -11.55 4.74
C LEU A 86 -9.96 -12.46 5.60
N LYS A 87 -9.80 -12.43 6.93
CA LYS A 87 -10.53 -13.29 7.88
C LYS A 87 -12.06 -13.28 7.69
N ASN A 88 -12.62 -12.16 7.24
CA ASN A 88 -14.07 -11.97 7.04
C ASN A 88 -14.52 -12.12 5.58
N VAL A 89 -13.59 -12.37 4.65
CA VAL A 89 -13.86 -12.42 3.20
C VAL A 89 -13.82 -13.85 2.69
N VAL A 90 -12.85 -14.61 3.17
CA VAL A 90 -12.65 -16.04 2.87
C VAL A 90 -13.06 -16.79 4.13
N LYS A 91 -14.35 -17.13 4.25
CA LYS A 91 -14.87 -18.07 5.24
C LYS A 91 -14.93 -19.44 4.59
#